data_AF-A0A978V384-F1
#
_entry.id   AF-A0A978V384-F1
#
_cell.length_a   1.000
_cell.length_b   1.000
_cell.length_c   1.000
_cell.angle_alpha   90.00
_cell.angle_beta   90.00
_cell.angle_gamma   90.00
#
_symmetry.space_group_name_H-M   'P 1'
#
loop_
_entity.id
_entity.type
_entity.pdbx_description
1 polymer ?
#
loop_
_entity_poly.entity_id
_entity_poly.type
_entity_poly.pdbx_seq_one_letter_code
_entity_poly.pdbx_strand_id
1 'polypeptide(L)'
;MSLHESGPCGTFVGVYDGHGGPETSRFINDHLFQHLKRFTSEQQSMSADVIRKAFQATEEGFLSVVTRQWPMKPQIAAVGSCCLVGVVCGGFLYIANLGDSRAVLGRAVKATGEVLAIQLSSEHNACIESVRQELHSLHPDDSNIVVLKHNIWRVKGLIHVIILLHKYLIVVLLVGIHVLWHLLPFYFHLLLFDNIISFL
;
A
#
# COMPACT_ATOMS: atom_id res chain seq x y z
N MET A 1 10.98 38.03 21.63
CA MET A 1 9.98 36.95 21.67
C MET A 1 10.51 35.80 20.84
N SER A 2 10.89 34.68 21.47
CA SER A 2 11.37 33.50 20.78
C SER A 2 10.22 32.86 20.01
N LEU A 3 10.29 32.89 18.67
CA LEU A 3 9.52 32.01 17.81
C LEU A 3 9.96 30.59 18.16
N HIS A 4 9.16 29.91 18.96
CA HIS A 4 9.25 28.45 19.05
C HIS A 4 8.80 27.98 17.67
N GLU A 5 9.74 27.62 16.79
CA GLU A 5 9.40 26.85 15.60
C GLU A 5 8.86 25.50 16.09
N SER A 6 7.55 25.44 16.29
CA SER A 6 6.82 24.19 16.30
C SER A 6 7.20 23.48 15.00
N GLY A 7 7.94 22.37 15.12
CA GLY A 7 8.29 21.51 14.00
C GLY A 7 7.06 21.21 13.13
N PRO A 8 7.23 20.80 11.86
CA PRO A 8 6.18 20.84 10.85
C PRO A 8 4.86 20.26 11.38
N CYS A 9 3.91 21.13 11.68
CA CYS A 9 2.58 20.74 12.14
C CYS A 9 1.87 20.05 10.99
N GLY A 10 1.66 18.74 11.11
CA GLY A 10 0.98 17.93 10.11
C GLY A 10 0.02 16.93 10.75
N THR A 11 -1.04 16.58 10.02
CA THR A 11 -2.00 15.53 10.42
C THR A 11 -1.72 14.28 9.61
N PHE A 12 -1.62 13.13 10.28
CA PHE A 12 -1.53 11.81 9.65
C PHE A 12 -2.78 11.01 9.99
N VAL A 13 -3.42 10.42 8.98
CA VAL A 13 -4.55 9.51 9.13
C VAL A 13 -4.25 8.24 8.34
N GLY A 14 -4.54 7.08 8.94
CA GLY A 14 -4.36 5.78 8.30
C GLY A 14 -5.58 4.89 8.47
N VAL A 15 -5.95 4.18 7.40
CA VAL A 15 -6.97 3.13 7.40
C VAL A 15 -6.32 1.83 6.93
N TYR A 16 -6.42 0.79 7.76
CA TYR A 16 -5.74 -0.49 7.54
C TYR A 16 -6.76 -1.63 7.60
N ASP A 17 -7.22 -2.09 6.44
CA ASP A 17 -8.20 -3.17 6.33
C ASP A 17 -7.49 -4.53 6.22
N GLY A 18 -7.39 -5.24 7.34
CA GLY A 18 -6.68 -6.50 7.46
C GLY A 18 -7.52 -7.71 7.02
N HIS A 19 -6.89 -8.68 6.36
CA HIS A 19 -7.50 -9.97 6.00
C HIS A 19 -6.54 -11.12 6.27
N GLY A 20 -7.08 -12.34 6.43
CA GLY A 20 -6.30 -13.53 6.79
C GLY A 20 -5.79 -13.53 8.23
N GLY A 21 -5.77 -12.38 8.90
CA GLY A 21 -5.38 -12.17 10.30
C GLY A 21 -5.11 -10.69 10.59
N PRO A 22 -5.05 -10.27 11.87
CA PRO A 22 -4.79 -8.88 12.23
C PRO A 22 -3.31 -8.48 12.19
N GLU A 23 -2.39 -9.42 11.94
CA GLU A 23 -0.95 -9.21 12.12
C GLU A 23 -0.40 -8.11 11.22
N THR A 24 -0.77 -8.09 9.93
CA THR A 24 -0.26 -7.08 8.99
C THR A 24 -0.80 -5.69 9.30
N SER A 25 -2.11 -5.55 9.56
CA SER A 25 -2.72 -4.24 9.85
C SER A 25 -2.22 -3.66 11.17
N ARG A 26 -1.99 -4.49 12.19
CA ARG A 26 -1.33 -4.08 13.45
C ARG A 26 0.11 -3.65 13.22
N PHE A 27 0.89 -4.42 12.46
CA PHE A 27 2.26 -4.05 12.16
C PHE A 27 2.34 -2.69 11.44
N ILE A 28 1.46 -2.44 10.46
CA ILE A 28 1.38 -1.15 9.77
C ILE A 28 1.05 -0.03 10.77
N ASN A 29 0.04 -0.22 11.64
CA ASN A 29 -0.36 0.77 12.64
C ASN A 29 0.79 1.15 13.59
N ASP A 30 1.57 0.15 14.02
CA ASP A 30 2.67 0.35 14.97
C ASP A 30 3.90 1.04 14.33
N HIS A 31 4.16 0.83 13.03
CA HIS A 31 5.44 1.18 12.41
C HIS A 31 5.36 2.30 11.35
N LEU A 32 4.29 2.37 10.55
CA LEU A 32 4.27 3.23 9.36
C LEU A 32 4.43 4.71 9.71
N PHE A 33 3.73 5.18 10.74
CA PHE A 33 3.85 6.56 11.19
C PHE A 33 5.25 6.88 11.75
N GLN A 34 5.90 5.92 12.41
CA GLN A 34 7.25 6.11 12.93
C GLN A 34 8.26 6.23 11.80
N HIS A 35 8.15 5.37 10.77
CA HIS A 35 8.97 5.49 9.56
C HIS A 35 8.73 6.83 8.87
N LEU A 36 7.47 7.25 8.73
CA LEU A 36 7.14 8.54 8.14
C LEU A 36 7.83 9.70 8.88
N LYS A 37 7.66 9.80 10.20
CA LYS A 37 8.31 10.84 11.01
C LYS A 37 9.83 10.83 10.86
N ARG A 38 10.45 9.65 10.86
CA ARG A 38 11.89 9.49 10.68
C ARG A 38 12.33 10.04 9.32
N PHE A 39 11.72 9.58 8.23
CA PHE A 39 12.08 10.02 6.88
C PHE A 39 11.75 11.50 6.62
N THR A 40 10.67 12.03 7.20
CA THR A 40 10.37 13.48 7.16
C THR A 40 11.47 14.28 7.85
N SER A 41 11.98 13.81 8.98
CA SER A 41 13.06 14.49 9.72
C SER A 41 14.38 14.44 8.96
N GLU A 42 14.71 13.28 8.37
CA GLU A 42 15.92 13.10 7.54
C GLU A 42 15.91 13.97 6.27
N GLN A 43 14.74 14.17 5.66
CA GLN A 43 14.55 14.96 4.43
C GLN A 43 14.11 16.42 4.69
N GLN A 44 13.97 16.80 5.97
CA GLN A 44 13.50 18.11 6.45
C GLN A 44 12.14 18.58 5.89
N SER A 45 11.39 17.70 5.22
CA SER A 45 10.14 18.04 4.54
C SER A 45 9.29 16.79 4.29
N MET A 46 7.97 16.99 4.18
CA MET A 46 7.05 15.95 3.72
C MET A 46 7.06 15.91 2.20
N SER A 47 7.12 14.71 1.62
CA SER A 47 7.09 14.52 0.17
C SER A 47 6.56 13.14 -0.19
N ALA A 48 6.22 12.94 -1.47
CA ALA A 48 5.86 11.62 -1.99
C ALA A 48 6.98 10.59 -1.80
N ASP A 49 8.24 11.00 -1.88
CA ASP A 49 9.40 10.12 -1.66
C ASP A 49 9.50 9.68 -0.20
N VAL A 50 9.25 10.58 0.76
CA VAL A 50 9.22 10.28 2.20
C VAL A 50 8.12 9.26 2.51
N ILE A 51 6.92 9.45 1.95
CA ILE A 51 5.82 8.48 2.11
C ILE A 51 6.22 7.14 1.50
N ARG A 52 6.79 7.12 0.28
CA ARG A 52 7.25 5.89 -0.38
C ARG A 52 8.27 5.13 0.46
N LYS A 53 9.30 5.81 0.98
CA LYS A 53 10.31 5.22 1.88
C LYS A 53 9.67 4.65 3.15
N ALA A 54 8.69 5.34 3.72
CA ALA A 54 7.98 4.86 4.91
C ALA A 54 7.20 3.56 4.65
N PHE A 55 6.53 3.47 3.50
CA PHE A 55 5.86 2.24 3.08
C PHE A 55 6.85 1.10 2.83
N GLN A 56 7.95 1.36 2.11
CA GLN A 56 9.00 0.37 1.84
C GLN A 56 9.60 -0.19 3.14
N ALA A 57 10.01 0.67 4.07
CA ALA A 57 10.57 0.23 5.35
C ALA A 57 9.55 -0.57 6.19
N THR A 58 8.26 -0.23 6.10
CA THR A 58 7.19 -0.96 6.79
C THR A 58 7.00 -2.35 6.17
N GLU A 59 7.03 -2.45 4.84
CA GLU A 59 6.93 -3.72 4.12
C GLU A 59 8.13 -4.63 4.40
N GLU A 60 9.35 -4.11 4.31
CA GLU A 60 10.59 -4.83 4.63
C GLU A 60 10.59 -5.32 6.09
N GLY A 61 10.14 -4.47 7.02
CA GLY A 61 9.99 -4.82 8.43
C GLY A 61 9.04 -6.00 8.63
N PHE A 62 7.87 -5.98 7.98
CA PHE A 62 6.91 -7.08 8.12
C PHE A 62 7.37 -8.34 7.39
N LEU A 63 8.07 -8.23 6.25
CA LEU A 63 8.66 -9.37 5.55
C LEU A 63 9.69 -10.10 6.43
N SER A 64 10.46 -9.37 7.23
CA SER A 64 11.36 -9.96 8.23
C SER A 64 10.60 -10.75 9.30
N VAL A 65 9.44 -10.23 9.75
CA VAL A 65 8.54 -10.94 10.68
C VAL A 65 8.02 -12.24 10.05
N VAL A 66 7.51 -12.17 8.82
CA VAL A 66 7.01 -13.33 8.07
C VAL A 66 8.10 -14.39 7.90
N THR A 67 9.28 -13.99 7.43
CA THR A 67 10.42 -14.91 7.20
C THR A 67 10.82 -15.64 8.48
N ARG A 68 10.87 -14.93 9.60
CA ARG A 68 11.23 -15.52 10.89
C ARG A 68 10.16 -16.45 11.45
N GLN A 69 8.88 -16.11 11.28
CA GLN A 69 7.78 -16.88 11.87
C GLN A 69 7.30 -18.02 10.98
N TRP A 70 7.49 -17.94 9.67
CA TRP A 70 6.97 -18.88 8.68
C TRP A 70 7.23 -20.37 9.03
N PRO A 71 8.43 -20.80 9.44
CA PRO A 71 8.68 -22.22 9.74
C PRO A 71 7.79 -22.80 10.85
N MET A 72 7.36 -21.96 11.80
CA MET A 72 6.53 -22.36 12.93
C MET A 72 5.06 -21.94 12.76
N LYS A 73 4.81 -20.91 11.96
CA LYS A 73 3.50 -20.28 11.75
C LYS A 73 3.29 -19.96 10.27
N PRO A 74 3.16 -20.96 9.37
CA PRO A 74 3.08 -20.71 7.92
C PRO A 74 1.91 -19.82 7.51
N GLN A 75 0.81 -19.82 8.26
CA GLN A 75 -0.35 -18.95 7.99
C GLN A 75 -0.02 -17.45 7.99
N ILE A 76 1.11 -17.03 8.58
CA ILE A 76 1.56 -15.63 8.56
C ILE A 76 1.84 -15.11 7.14
N ALA A 77 2.12 -15.98 6.15
CA ALA A 77 2.26 -15.54 4.76
C ALA A 77 0.93 -15.27 4.05
N ALA A 78 -0.18 -15.73 4.62
CA ALA A 78 -1.52 -15.53 4.06
C ALA A 78 -2.24 -14.32 4.70
N VAL A 79 -1.59 -13.64 5.66
CA VAL A 79 -2.12 -12.41 6.25
C VAL A 79 -1.74 -11.21 5.42
N GLY A 80 -2.59 -10.20 5.40
CA GLY A 80 -2.37 -9.00 4.61
C GLY A 80 -3.26 -7.85 5.05
N SER A 81 -3.02 -6.66 4.51
CA SER A 81 -3.83 -5.48 4.79
C SER A 81 -3.85 -4.54 3.60
N CYS A 82 -5.02 -3.96 3.31
CA CYS A 82 -5.09 -2.70 2.57
C CYS A 82 -4.49 -1.59 3.45
N CYS A 83 -3.96 -0.55 2.83
CA CYS A 83 -3.36 0.58 3.51
C CYS A 83 -3.66 1.87 2.75
N LEU A 84 -4.51 2.70 3.34
CA LEU A 84 -4.79 4.05 2.87
C LEU A 84 -4.23 5.05 3.89
N VAL A 85 -3.41 5.98 3.43
CA VAL A 85 -2.84 7.04 4.25
C VAL A 85 -3.19 8.41 3.67
N GLY A 86 -3.59 9.33 4.54
CA GLY A 86 -3.72 10.75 4.26
C GLY A 86 -2.76 11.56 5.13
N VAL A 87 -2.01 12.47 4.52
CA VAL A 87 -1.12 13.41 5.23
C VAL A 87 -1.48 14.84 4.84
N VAL A 88 -1.82 15.67 5.82
CA VAL A 88 -2.02 17.11 5.62
C VAL A 88 -0.86 17.85 6.25
N CYS A 89 -0.03 18.50 5.45
CA CYS A 89 1.16 19.21 5.93
C CYS A 89 1.55 20.33 4.96
N GLY A 90 1.87 21.52 5.49
CA GLY A 90 2.40 22.63 4.67
C GLY A 90 1.45 23.09 3.55
N GLY A 91 0.14 23.00 3.76
CA GLY A 91 -0.87 23.31 2.74
C GLY A 91 -1.16 22.18 1.76
N PHE A 92 -0.38 21.10 1.77
CA PHE A 92 -0.58 19.96 0.88
C PHE A 92 -1.37 18.84 1.55
N LEU A 93 -2.23 18.19 0.76
CA LEU A 93 -2.83 16.89 1.10
C LEU A 93 -2.20 15.80 0.24
N TYR A 94 -1.51 14.85 0.87
CA TYR A 94 -0.99 13.64 0.24
C TYR A 94 -1.92 12.48 0.54
N ILE A 95 -2.31 11.75 -0.51
CA ILE A 95 -3.04 10.48 -0.38
C ILE A 95 -2.16 9.37 -0.94
N ALA A 96 -1.99 8.27 -0.20
CA ALA A 96 -1.32 7.06 -0.65
C ALA A 96 -2.23 5.86 -0.40
N ASN A 97 -2.56 5.10 -1.44
CA ASN A 97 -3.49 3.97 -1.35
C ASN A 97 -2.86 2.69 -1.90
N LEU A 98 -2.92 1.62 -1.10
CA LEU A 98 -2.58 0.25 -1.48
C LEU A 98 -3.75 -0.65 -1.12
N GLY A 99 -4.48 -1.09 -2.14
CA GLY A 99 -5.67 -1.90 -2.01
C GLY A 99 -6.95 -1.17 -2.41
N ASP A 100 -8.09 -1.56 -1.85
CA ASP A 100 -9.43 -1.13 -2.25
C ASP A 100 -10.13 -0.20 -1.24
N SER A 101 -9.38 0.30 -0.25
CA SER A 101 -9.80 1.46 0.53
C SER A 101 -9.89 2.72 -0.35
N ARG A 102 -10.65 3.73 0.09
CA ARG A 102 -10.91 4.94 -0.71
C ARG A 102 -10.87 6.23 0.11
N ALA A 103 -10.16 7.23 -0.40
CA ALA A 103 -10.21 8.62 0.07
C ALA A 103 -11.19 9.44 -0.78
N VAL A 104 -12.09 10.19 -0.14
CA VAL A 104 -13.08 11.05 -0.80
C VAL A 104 -13.06 12.43 -0.15
N LEU A 105 -12.90 13.47 -0.96
CA LEU A 105 -12.99 14.88 -0.54
C LEU A 105 -14.41 15.39 -0.73
N GLY A 106 -15.00 15.90 0.34
CA GLY A 106 -16.23 16.69 0.28
C GLY A 106 -15.91 18.14 -0.05
N ARG A 107 -16.31 18.62 -1.24
CA ARG A 107 -16.14 20.01 -1.66
C ARG A 107 -17.47 20.75 -1.61
N ALA A 108 -17.60 21.70 -0.69
CA ALA A 108 -18.76 22.58 -0.62
C ALA A 108 -18.79 23.57 -1.79
N VAL A 109 -19.91 23.62 -2.51
CA VAL A 109 -20.18 24.57 -3.60
C VAL A 109 -20.86 25.79 -3.01
N LYS A 110 -20.10 26.88 -2.85
CA LYS A 110 -20.59 28.11 -2.18
C LYS A 110 -21.87 28.70 -2.79
N ALA A 111 -22.08 28.52 -4.08
CA ALA A 111 -23.24 29.08 -4.78
C ALA A 111 -24.54 28.31 -4.51
N THR A 112 -24.47 26.98 -4.33
CA THR A 112 -25.66 26.12 -4.19
C THR A 112 -25.82 25.56 -2.77
N GLY A 113 -24.76 25.59 -1.96
CA GLY A 113 -24.71 24.93 -0.65
C GLY A 113 -24.52 23.41 -0.72
N GLU A 114 -24.42 22.85 -1.93
CA GLU A 114 -24.23 21.41 -2.15
C GLU A 114 -22.80 20.96 -1.81
N VAL A 115 -22.62 19.66 -1.53
CA VAL A 115 -21.30 19.05 -1.32
C VAL A 115 -21.05 18.04 -2.43
N LEU A 116 -20.01 18.29 -3.23
CA LEU A 116 -19.52 17.36 -4.24
C LEU A 116 -18.57 16.35 -3.59
N ALA A 117 -18.78 15.07 -3.85
CA ALA A 117 -17.86 14.00 -3.46
C ALA A 117 -16.83 13.78 -4.57
N ILE A 118 -15.55 14.02 -4.28
CA ILE A 118 -14.44 13.86 -5.23
C ILE A 118 -13.53 12.74 -4.72
N GLN A 119 -13.48 11.63 -5.46
CA GLN A 119 -12.55 10.52 -5.14
C GLN A 119 -11.11 10.96 -5.39
N LEU A 120 -10.24 10.75 -4.39
CA LEU A 120 -8.83 11.16 -4.43
C LEU A 120 -7.86 9.99 -4.65
N SER A 121 -8.33 8.75 -4.60
CA SER A 121 -7.50 7.55 -4.69
C SER A 121 -8.03 6.56 -5.72
N SER A 122 -7.14 5.96 -6.50
CA SER A 122 -7.45 4.78 -7.32
C SER A 122 -7.47 3.52 -6.44
N GLU A 123 -8.35 2.58 -6.76
CA GLU A 123 -8.46 1.28 -6.08
C GLU A 123 -7.69 0.19 -6.81
N HIS A 124 -7.07 -0.71 -6.07
CA HIS A 124 -6.31 -1.85 -6.58
C HIS A 124 -7.07 -3.15 -6.31
N ASN A 125 -8.18 -3.31 -7.01
CA ASN A 125 -9.09 -4.45 -6.89
C ASN A 125 -9.19 -5.20 -8.22
N ALA A 126 -9.06 -6.53 -8.20
CA ALA A 126 -9.14 -7.38 -9.39
C ALA A 126 -10.52 -7.34 -10.09
N CYS A 127 -11.56 -6.81 -9.45
CA CYS A 127 -12.84 -6.50 -10.09
C CYS A 127 -12.75 -5.33 -11.09
N ILE A 128 -11.69 -4.53 -11.04
CA ILE A 128 -11.42 -3.42 -11.97
C ILE A 128 -10.63 -3.95 -13.18
N GLU A 129 -11.12 -3.69 -14.38
CA GLU A 129 -10.52 -4.21 -15.63
C GLU A 129 -9.09 -3.72 -15.85
N SER A 130 -8.81 -2.43 -15.61
CA SER A 130 -7.45 -1.90 -15.75
C SER A 130 -6.45 -2.58 -14.83
N VAL A 131 -6.85 -2.90 -13.59
CA VAL A 131 -6.02 -3.66 -12.63
C VAL A 131 -5.78 -5.08 -13.13
N ARG A 132 -6.78 -5.73 -13.75
CA ARG A 132 -6.59 -7.05 -14.37
C ARG A 132 -5.60 -7.00 -15.51
N GLN A 133 -5.72 -6.00 -16.39
CA GLN A 133 -4.82 -5.82 -17.53
C GLN A 133 -3.38 -5.57 -17.06
N GLU A 134 -3.21 -4.74 -16.03
CA GLU A 134 -1.90 -4.51 -15.41
C GLU A 134 -1.31 -5.81 -14.83
N LEU A 135 -2.12 -6.58 -14.09
CA LEU A 135 -1.70 -7.87 -13.52
C LEU A 135 -1.25 -8.86 -14.60
N HIS A 136 -1.98 -8.96 -15.72
CA HIS A 136 -1.59 -9.78 -16.86
C HIS A 136 -0.30 -9.27 -17.53
N SER A 137 -0.16 -7.96 -17.72
CA SER A 137 1.04 -7.38 -18.33
C SER A 137 2.30 -7.62 -17.50
N LEU A 138 2.18 -7.62 -16.17
CA LEU A 138 3.29 -7.84 -15.25
C LEU A 138 3.65 -9.33 -15.08
N HIS A 139 2.73 -10.24 -15.41
CA HIS A 139 2.90 -11.69 -15.27
C HIS A 139 2.50 -12.42 -16.56
N PRO A 140 3.22 -12.19 -17.68
CA PRO A 140 2.84 -12.74 -18.98
C PRO A 140 2.83 -14.27 -19.02
N ASP A 141 3.66 -14.92 -18.20
CA ASP A 141 3.80 -16.37 -18.15
C ASP A 141 2.82 -17.05 -17.18
N ASP A 142 1.93 -16.27 -16.54
CA ASP A 142 1.06 -16.72 -15.48
C ASP A 142 -0.41 -16.61 -15.89
N SER A 143 -0.89 -17.60 -16.63
CA SER A 143 -2.29 -17.66 -17.10
C SER A 143 -3.33 -17.67 -15.98
N ASN A 144 -2.91 -17.95 -14.74
CA ASN A 144 -3.76 -17.99 -13.56
C ASN A 144 -3.59 -16.77 -12.64
N ILE A 145 -2.91 -15.71 -13.09
CA ILE A 145 -2.69 -14.51 -12.27
C ILE A 145 -4.00 -13.88 -11.81
N VAL A 146 -5.02 -13.88 -12.67
CA VAL A 146 -6.37 -13.38 -12.38
C VAL A 146 -7.39 -14.45 -12.78
N VAL A 147 -8.22 -14.89 -11.83
CA VAL A 147 -9.18 -15.99 -12.02
C VAL A 147 -10.56 -15.55 -11.57
N LEU A 148 -11.57 -15.81 -12.40
CA LEU A 148 -12.97 -15.64 -12.02
C LEU A 148 -13.42 -16.85 -11.20
N LYS A 149 -13.75 -16.65 -9.92
CA LYS A 149 -14.22 -17.71 -9.01
C LYS A 149 -15.48 -17.26 -8.30
N HIS A 150 -16.55 -18.05 -8.41
CA HIS A 150 -17.87 -17.71 -7.85
C HIS A 150 -18.36 -16.31 -8.28
N ASN A 151 -18.21 -15.96 -9.57
CA ASN A 151 -18.55 -14.66 -10.14
C ASN A 151 -17.78 -13.45 -9.57
N ILE A 152 -16.64 -13.68 -8.90
CA ILE A 152 -15.77 -12.60 -8.42
C ILE A 152 -14.34 -12.82 -8.94
N TRP A 153 -13.73 -11.77 -9.45
CA TRP A 153 -12.36 -11.78 -9.95
C TRP A 153 -11.36 -11.77 -8.79
N ARG A 154 -10.47 -12.76 -8.75
CA ARG A 154 -9.48 -12.95 -7.69
C ARG A 154 -8.08 -13.07 -8.27
N VAL A 155 -7.12 -12.41 -7.64
CA VAL A 155 -5.70 -12.67 -7.86
C VAL A 155 -5.41 -14.09 -7.39
N LYS A 156 -4.93 -14.94 -8.32
CA LYS A 156 -4.61 -16.36 -8.10
C LYS A 156 -5.76 -17.20 -7.54
N GLY A 157 -7.00 -16.74 -7.69
CA GLY A 157 -8.17 -17.39 -7.12
C GLY A 157 -8.30 -17.26 -5.59
N LEU A 158 -7.48 -16.42 -4.94
CA LEU A 158 -7.45 -16.26 -3.48
C LEU A 158 -8.08 -14.94 -3.03
N ILE A 159 -7.48 -13.82 -3.43
CA ILE A 159 -7.75 -12.48 -2.88
C ILE A 159 -8.28 -11.54 -3.97
N HIS A 160 -9.07 -10.53 -3.58
CA HIS A 160 -9.56 -9.52 -4.53
C HIS A 160 -8.62 -8.32 -4.65
N VAL A 161 -7.72 -8.13 -3.69
CA VAL A 161 -6.97 -6.89 -3.49
C VAL A 161 -5.47 -7.14 -3.63
N ILE A 162 -4.72 -6.19 -4.20
CA ILE A 162 -3.26 -6.23 -4.22
C ILE A 162 -2.74 -5.67 -2.89
N ILE A 163 -1.98 -6.48 -2.15
CA ILE A 163 -1.65 -6.24 -0.75
C ILE A 163 -0.19 -5.81 -0.60
N LEU A 164 0.09 -4.98 0.39
CA LEU A 164 1.42 -4.83 0.98
C LEU A 164 1.89 -6.19 1.50
N LEU A 165 2.68 -6.87 0.68
CA LEU A 165 3.62 -7.96 0.96
C LEU A 165 3.96 -8.61 -0.37
N HIS A 166 4.76 -7.89 -1.16
CA HIS A 166 5.51 -8.34 -2.33
C HIS A 166 4.76 -9.24 -3.33
N LYS A 167 4.73 -8.77 -4.59
CA LYS A 167 4.40 -9.50 -5.83
C LYS A 167 5.05 -10.90 -6.00
N TYR A 168 5.87 -11.37 -5.06
CA TYR A 168 6.73 -12.55 -5.18
C TYR A 168 6.39 -13.70 -4.20
N LEU A 169 5.67 -13.48 -3.09
CA LEU A 169 5.45 -14.57 -2.12
C LEU A 169 4.50 -15.67 -2.65
N ILE A 170 3.57 -15.29 -3.53
CA ILE A 170 2.70 -16.22 -4.27
C ILE A 170 3.49 -17.02 -5.32
N VAL A 171 4.55 -16.45 -5.91
CA VAL A 171 5.36 -17.14 -6.93
C VAL A 171 6.27 -18.18 -6.27
N VAL A 172 6.82 -17.90 -5.09
CA VAL A 172 7.67 -18.85 -4.34
C VAL A 172 6.89 -20.04 -3.78
N LEU A 173 5.59 -19.88 -3.47
CA LEU A 173 4.76 -20.99 -3.01
C LEU A 173 4.26 -21.94 -4.13
N LEU A 174 4.30 -21.51 -5.39
CA LEU A 174 3.83 -22.31 -6.53
C LEU A 174 4.96 -22.94 -7.37
N VAL A 175 6.21 -22.53 -7.19
CA VAL A 175 7.35 -23.14 -7.88
C VAL A 175 8.19 -23.95 -6.89
N GLY A 176 7.97 -25.26 -6.89
CA GLY A 176 8.78 -26.19 -6.11
C GLY A 176 10.28 -26.10 -6.46
N ILE A 177 11.10 -26.19 -5.40
CA ILE A 177 12.44 -26.79 -5.40
C ILE A 177 13.42 -26.27 -6.48
N HIS A 178 13.97 -25.07 -6.29
CA HIS A 178 15.42 -24.79 -6.29
C HIS A 178 15.64 -23.29 -6.13
N VAL A 179 16.16 -22.90 -4.97
CA VAL A 179 16.35 -21.49 -4.64
C VAL A 179 17.66 -20.99 -5.25
N LEU A 180 17.57 -20.31 -6.39
CA LEU A 180 18.67 -19.53 -6.92
C LEU A 180 18.60 -18.10 -6.34
N TRP A 181 19.17 -17.91 -5.14
CA TRP A 181 19.24 -16.63 -4.43
C TRP A 181 20.09 -15.53 -5.13
N HIS A 182 20.65 -15.77 -6.32
CA HIS A 182 21.68 -14.90 -6.92
C HIS A 182 21.27 -14.13 -8.19
N LEU A 183 20.00 -14.15 -8.59
CA LEU A 183 19.53 -13.32 -9.69
C LEU A 183 18.22 -12.66 -9.27
N LEU A 184 18.29 -11.41 -8.77
CA LEU A 184 17.31 -10.33 -8.99
C LEU A 184 17.67 -9.08 -8.14
N PRO A 185 18.67 -8.27 -8.53
CA PRO A 185 18.74 -6.87 -8.12
C PRO A 185 17.87 -5.95 -9.00
N PHE A 186 17.09 -6.48 -9.94
CA PHE A 186 16.36 -5.69 -10.94
C PHE A 186 14.93 -6.17 -11.08
N TYR A 187 14.01 -5.60 -10.31
CA TYR A 187 12.60 -5.31 -10.68
C TYR A 187 11.93 -4.59 -9.50
N PHE A 188 12.46 -3.42 -9.14
CA PHE A 188 11.83 -2.48 -8.22
C PHE A 188 11.30 -1.29 -9.02
N HIS A 189 10.17 -1.45 -9.70
CA HIS A 189 9.43 -0.31 -10.23
C HIS A 189 7.96 -0.66 -10.48
N LEU A 190 7.11 0.34 -10.30
CA LEU A 190 5.68 0.41 -10.64
C LEU A 190 4.70 -0.40 -9.77
N LEU A 191 4.27 0.23 -8.67
CA LEU A 191 2.86 0.30 -8.22
C LEU A 191 2.71 1.43 -7.19
N LEU A 192 3.78 1.69 -6.42
CA LEU A 192 3.93 2.88 -5.56
C LEU A 192 4.25 4.18 -6.34
N PHE A 193 4.43 4.11 -7.66
CA PHE A 193 4.90 5.25 -8.45
C PHE A 193 3.78 6.22 -8.84
N ASP A 194 2.55 5.73 -9.05
CA ASP A 194 1.45 6.54 -9.59
C ASP A 194 0.38 6.97 -8.58
N ASN A 195 0.48 6.51 -7.32
CA ASN A 195 -0.63 6.61 -6.35
C ASN A 195 -0.43 7.64 -5.23
N ILE A 196 0.59 8.50 -5.30
CA ILE A 196 0.71 9.64 -4.38
C ILE A 196 0.29 10.90 -5.11
N ILE A 197 -0.97 11.27 -4.90
CA ILE A 197 -1.52 12.53 -5.42
C ILE A 197 -1.39 13.58 -4.32
N SER A 198 -0.72 14.68 -4.66
CA SER A 198 -0.64 15.88 -3.82
C SER A 198 -1.68 16.89 -4.30
N PHE A 199 -2.54 17.36 -3.40
CA PHE A 199 -3.48 18.44 -3.67
C PHE A 199 -2.96 19.75 -3.05
N LEU A 200 -3.07 20.85 -3.80
CA LEU A 200 -2.68 22.23 -3.45
C LEU A 200 -3.74 22.93 -2.56
#